data_AF-A0AAD6SUA9-F1
#
_entry.id   AF-A0AAD6SUA9-F1
#
_cell.length_a   1.000
_cell.length_b   1.000
_cell.length_c   1.000
_cell.angle_alpha   90.00
_cell.angle_beta   90.00
_cell.angle_gamma   90.00
#
_symmetry.space_group_name_H-M   'P 1'
#
loop_
_entity.id
_entity.type
_entity.pdbx_description
1 polymer ?
#
loop_
_entity_poly.entity_id
_entity_poly.type
_entity_poly.pdbx_seq_one_letter_code
_entity_poly.pdbx_strand_id
1 'polypeptide(L)'
;MLLHHEIDVDAEEYPSFCWADGTYDADDIAKGLLRGPFVPRILCHLWTAPASALFRPDKIPKRCNARAHGVFKIVPEMIAYGVVQGRTLLSTADWDVLDGHFNYEDLFNAVMELFTDPEGATWAKETLAWYQEQIFGPSSSAAGSAPRPAKNAAAAIKVQRMKRAAAT
;
A
#
# COMPACT_ATOMS: atom_id res chain seq x y z
N MET A 1 -26.54 9.19 5.73
CA MET A 1 -27.63 8.32 6.19
C MET A 1 -27.61 7.10 5.28
N LEU A 2 -26.76 6.12 5.61
CA LEU A 2 -26.66 4.85 4.88
C LEU A 2 -27.54 3.84 5.62
N LEU A 3 -28.34 3.08 4.86
CA LEU A 3 -29.27 2.08 5.35
C LEU A 3 -28.51 1.04 6.17
N HIS A 4 -28.93 0.89 7.43
CA HIS A 4 -28.42 -0.10 8.36
C HIS A 4 -28.93 -1.50 7.99
N HIS A 5 -28.02 -2.47 7.92
CA HIS A 5 -28.24 -3.92 8.16
C HIS A 5 -28.89 -4.81 7.08
N GLU A 6 -28.57 -4.68 5.78
CA GLU A 6 -29.00 -5.72 4.81
C GLU A 6 -27.92 -6.22 3.84
N ILE A 7 -26.69 -5.70 3.93
CA ILE A 7 -25.56 -6.18 3.13
C ILE A 7 -24.40 -6.40 4.10
N ASP A 8 -24.10 -7.67 4.38
CA ASP A 8 -22.84 -8.05 5.03
C ASP A 8 -21.73 -7.87 3.99
N VAL A 9 -21.09 -6.70 4.02
CA VAL A 9 -19.86 -6.47 3.26
C VAL A 9 -18.75 -7.14 4.05
N ASP A 10 -18.40 -8.37 3.67
CA ASP A 10 -17.28 -9.11 4.23
C ASP A 10 -15.95 -8.69 3.58
N ALA A 11 -14.84 -9.23 4.08
CA ALA A 11 -13.50 -8.92 3.55
C ALA A 11 -13.24 -9.55 2.17
N GLU A 12 -14.12 -10.43 1.68
CA GLU A 12 -14.03 -11.05 0.36
C GLU A 12 -14.47 -10.06 -0.74
N GLU A 13 -15.27 -9.05 -0.38
CA GLU A 13 -15.64 -7.94 -1.24
C GLU A 13 -14.68 -6.75 -1.09
N TYR A 14 -13.86 -6.49 -2.11
CA TYR A 14 -12.95 -5.35 -2.11
C TYR A 14 -13.73 -4.01 -2.05
N PRO A 15 -13.21 -2.99 -1.34
CA PRO A 15 -13.81 -1.67 -1.37
C PRO A 15 -13.93 -1.10 -2.78
N SER A 16 -15.03 -0.38 -3.08
CA SER A 16 -15.29 0.13 -4.44
C SER A 16 -14.18 1.03 -5.01
N PHE A 17 -13.43 1.73 -4.16
CA PHE A 17 -12.29 2.55 -4.59
C PHE A 17 -11.13 1.75 -5.19
N CYS A 18 -11.13 0.42 -5.04
CA CYS A 18 -10.16 -0.45 -5.69
C CYS A 18 -10.32 -0.44 -7.21
N TRP A 19 -11.52 -0.13 -7.73
CA TRP A 19 -11.74 0.02 -9.17
C TRP A 19 -11.49 1.45 -9.64
N ALA A 20 -11.12 1.57 -10.92
CA ALA A 20 -11.20 2.85 -11.60
C ALA A 20 -12.66 3.26 -11.80
N ASP A 21 -12.91 4.57 -11.86
CA ASP A 21 -14.27 5.10 -11.97
C ASP A 21 -14.96 4.58 -13.24
N GLY A 22 -16.15 4.01 -13.07
CA GLY A 22 -16.95 3.42 -14.14
C GLY A 22 -16.39 2.15 -14.80
N THR A 23 -15.36 1.49 -14.24
CA THR A 23 -14.79 0.28 -14.85
C THR A 23 -15.32 -1.03 -14.28
N TYR A 24 -16.00 -1.01 -13.13
CA TYR A 24 -16.58 -2.21 -12.53
C TYR A 24 -17.56 -2.87 -13.49
N ASP A 25 -17.40 -4.18 -13.66
CA ASP A 25 -18.17 -5.00 -14.56
C ASP A 25 -18.52 -6.30 -13.83
N ALA A 26 -19.81 -6.61 -13.69
CA ALA A 26 -20.26 -7.78 -12.93
C ALA A 26 -19.91 -9.09 -13.64
N ASP A 27 -19.74 -9.07 -14.96
CA ASP A 27 -19.34 -10.22 -15.77
C ASP A 27 -17.80 -10.36 -15.87
N ASP A 28 -17.05 -9.31 -15.48
CA ASP A 28 -15.58 -9.27 -15.46
C ASP A 28 -15.08 -8.41 -14.28
N ILE A 29 -15.14 -8.96 -13.07
CA ILE A 29 -14.82 -8.26 -11.82
C ILE A 29 -13.36 -7.76 -11.81
N ALA A 30 -12.44 -8.42 -12.52
CA ALA A 30 -11.04 -8.03 -12.59
C ALA A 30 -10.81 -6.73 -13.39
N LYS A 31 -11.79 -6.31 -14.21
CA LYS A 31 -11.69 -5.15 -15.09
C LYS A 31 -11.50 -3.85 -14.30
N GLY A 32 -10.30 -3.29 -14.43
CA GLY A 32 -9.93 -2.04 -13.76
C GLY A 32 -9.68 -2.16 -12.26
N LEU A 33 -9.68 -3.39 -11.71
CA LEU A 33 -9.29 -3.66 -10.34
C LEU A 33 -7.85 -3.20 -10.08
N LEU A 34 -7.66 -2.46 -8.98
CA LEU A 34 -6.42 -1.79 -8.56
C LEU A 34 -5.83 -0.81 -9.57
N ARG A 35 -6.61 -0.35 -10.55
CA ARG A 35 -6.19 0.67 -11.54
C ARG A 35 -6.81 2.06 -11.31
N GLY A 36 -7.58 2.21 -10.24
CA GLY A 36 -8.11 3.50 -9.81
C GLY A 36 -7.04 4.43 -9.21
N PRO A 37 -7.26 5.76 -9.20
CA PRO A 37 -6.27 6.73 -8.73
C PRO A 37 -6.14 6.79 -7.20
N PHE A 38 -7.07 6.19 -6.44
CA PHE A 38 -7.15 6.36 -5.00
C PHE A 38 -5.97 5.73 -4.24
N VAL A 39 -5.68 4.45 -4.48
CA VAL A 39 -4.57 3.75 -3.82
C VAL A 39 -3.20 4.35 -4.18
N PRO A 40 -2.89 4.67 -5.46
CA PRO A 40 -1.67 5.41 -5.80
C PRO A 40 -1.51 6.73 -5.03
N ARG A 41 -2.59 7.48 -4.80
CA ARG A 41 -2.57 8.72 -4.02
C ARG A 41 -2.18 8.49 -2.57
N ILE A 42 -2.69 7.44 -1.95
CA ILE A 42 -2.32 7.02 -0.59
C ILE A 42 -0.82 6.69 -0.54
N LEU A 43 -0.34 5.90 -1.49
CA LEU A 43 1.07 5.54 -1.55
C LEU A 43 1.99 6.74 -1.84
N CYS A 44 1.54 7.71 -2.64
CA CYS A 44 2.25 8.97 -2.80
C CYS A 44 2.35 9.76 -1.48
N HIS A 45 1.27 9.81 -0.69
CA HIS A 45 1.33 10.43 0.64
C HIS A 45 2.32 9.72 1.56
N LEU A 46 2.38 8.38 1.53
CA LEU A 46 3.28 7.59 2.36
C LEU A 46 4.74 7.71 1.94
N TRP A 47 5.04 7.65 0.63
CA TRP A 47 6.41 7.47 0.14
C TRP A 47 7.04 8.74 -0.41
N THR A 48 6.28 9.60 -1.07
CA THR A 48 6.80 10.78 -1.77
C THR A 48 6.46 12.07 -1.05
N ALA A 49 5.27 12.62 -1.26
CA ALA A 49 4.77 13.81 -0.57
C ALA A 49 3.25 13.95 -0.77
N PRO A 50 2.52 14.67 0.11
CA PRO A 50 1.11 14.96 -0.11
C PRO A 50 0.82 15.66 -1.44
N ALA A 51 1.66 16.62 -1.82
CA ALA A 51 1.52 17.33 -3.09
C ALA A 51 1.62 16.40 -4.31
N SER A 52 2.42 15.33 -4.23
CA SER A 52 2.60 14.41 -5.36
C SER A 52 1.43 13.45 -5.60
N ALA A 53 0.43 13.44 -4.73
CA ALA A 53 -0.77 12.65 -4.91
C ALA A 53 -1.70 13.23 -5.98
N LEU A 54 -1.81 14.56 -6.07
CA LEU A 54 -2.68 15.23 -7.05
C LEU A 54 -1.94 15.61 -8.33
N PHE A 55 -0.64 15.89 -8.22
CA PHE A 55 0.19 16.31 -9.34
C PHE A 55 1.42 15.42 -9.37
N ARG A 56 1.65 14.68 -10.45
CA ARG A 56 2.88 13.89 -10.57
C ARG A 56 4.07 14.86 -10.69
N PRO A 57 5.04 14.87 -9.76
CA PRO A 57 6.22 15.69 -9.92
C PRO A 57 7.19 15.04 -10.91
N ASP A 58 7.89 15.84 -11.71
CA ASP A 58 8.92 15.35 -12.65
C ASP A 58 10.06 14.59 -11.95
N LYS A 59 10.25 14.87 -10.65
CA LYS A 59 11.30 14.28 -9.82
C LYS A 59 10.77 13.94 -8.44
N ILE A 60 11.18 12.79 -7.92
CA ILE A 60 10.90 12.39 -6.53
C ILE A 60 11.52 13.44 -5.58
N PRO A 61 10.72 14.05 -4.68
CA PRO A 61 11.19 15.07 -3.73
C PRO A 61 12.45 14.66 -2.97
N LYS A 62 13.35 15.60 -2.69
CA LYS A 62 14.61 15.30 -1.97
C LYS A 62 14.38 14.86 -0.52
N ARG A 63 13.33 15.37 0.12
CA ARG A 63 12.93 15.07 1.51
C ARG A 63 11.63 14.28 1.47
N CYS A 64 11.73 12.98 1.24
CA CYS A 64 10.60 12.06 1.26
C CYS A 64 10.95 10.77 2.00
N ASN A 65 9.93 10.02 2.39
CA ASN A 65 10.10 8.75 3.10
C ASN A 65 10.80 7.70 2.23
N ALA A 66 10.48 7.65 0.92
CA ALA A 66 11.15 6.79 -0.04
C ALA A 66 12.68 6.96 -0.01
N ARG A 67 13.19 8.20 -0.08
CA ARG A 67 14.62 8.49 0.05
C ARG A 67 15.18 8.21 1.44
N ALA A 68 14.41 8.50 2.49
CA ALA A 68 14.84 8.26 3.86
C ALA A 68 15.06 6.77 4.15
N HIS A 69 14.20 5.91 3.59
CA HIS A 69 14.20 4.47 3.81
C HIS A 69 14.82 3.65 2.67
N GLY A 70 15.19 4.28 1.55
CA GLY A 70 15.73 3.58 0.38
C GLY A 70 14.68 2.77 -0.40
N VAL A 71 13.41 3.17 -0.34
CA VAL A 71 12.29 2.49 -0.98
C VAL A 71 12.00 3.12 -2.34
N PHE A 72 12.31 2.40 -3.42
CA PHE A 72 12.10 2.84 -4.80
C PHE A 72 11.51 1.77 -5.71
N LYS A 73 11.08 0.65 -5.12
CA LYS A 73 10.45 -0.45 -5.83
C LYS A 73 9.11 -0.73 -5.16
N ILE A 74 8.04 -0.70 -5.93
CA ILE A 74 6.73 -1.14 -5.47
C ILE A 74 6.71 -2.66 -5.38
N VAL A 75 6.12 -3.14 -4.30
CA VAL A 75 5.87 -4.56 -4.00
C VAL A 75 4.40 -4.74 -3.62
N PRO A 76 3.81 -5.94 -3.79
CA PRO A 76 2.40 -6.21 -3.48
C PRO A 76 1.97 -5.74 -2.09
N GLU A 77 2.80 -5.95 -1.08
CA GLU A 77 2.54 -5.60 0.32
C GLU A 77 2.28 -4.11 0.50
N MET A 78 2.94 -3.26 -0.29
CA MET A 78 2.69 -1.82 -0.26
C MET A 78 1.31 -1.49 -0.80
N ILE A 79 0.85 -2.17 -1.85
CA ILE A 79 -0.47 -1.96 -2.45
C ILE A 79 -1.55 -2.45 -1.48
N ALA A 80 -1.41 -3.66 -0.93
CA ALA A 80 -2.31 -4.20 0.08
C ALA A 80 -2.42 -3.29 1.30
N TYR A 81 -1.29 -2.80 1.82
CA TYR A 81 -1.28 -1.80 2.89
C TYR A 81 -2.00 -0.50 2.48
N GLY A 82 -1.80 -0.02 1.26
CA GLY A 82 -2.48 1.16 0.73
C GLY A 82 -4.00 1.00 0.68
N VAL A 83 -4.50 -0.18 0.32
CA VAL A 83 -5.94 -0.50 0.32
C VAL A 83 -6.49 -0.48 1.75
N VAL A 84 -5.80 -1.14 2.70
CA VAL A 84 -6.17 -1.12 4.13
C VAL A 84 -6.23 0.31 4.66
N GLN A 85 -5.19 1.12 4.42
CA GLN A 85 -5.18 2.53 4.81
C GLN A 85 -6.33 3.31 4.18
N GLY A 86 -6.67 3.03 2.93
CA GLY A 86 -7.81 3.64 2.25
C GLY A 86 -9.13 3.36 2.94
N ARG A 87 -9.37 2.10 3.33
CA ARG A 87 -10.55 1.71 4.10
C ARG A 87 -10.56 2.38 5.47
N THR A 88 -9.47 2.32 6.22
CA THR A 88 -9.37 2.95 7.55
C THR A 88 -9.64 4.46 7.50
N LEU A 89 -9.12 5.16 6.49
CA LEU A 89 -9.34 6.61 6.32
C LEU A 89 -10.80 6.97 5.99
N LEU A 90 -11.55 6.05 5.39
CA LEU A 90 -12.96 6.24 5.02
C LEU A 90 -13.92 5.68 6.06
N SER A 91 -13.42 4.94 7.05
CA SER A 91 -14.22 4.43 8.16
C SER A 91 -14.43 5.52 9.22
N THR A 92 -15.59 5.45 9.88
CA THR A 92 -15.91 6.22 11.08
C THR A 92 -15.70 5.42 12.36
N ALA A 93 -15.27 4.16 12.26
CA ALA A 93 -15.00 3.32 13.42
C ALA A 93 -13.75 3.79 14.16
N ASP A 94 -13.72 3.50 15.46
CA ASP A 94 -12.52 3.67 16.27
C ASP A 94 -11.42 2.69 15.81
N TRP A 95 -10.18 3.01 16.19
CA TRP A 95 -9.01 2.25 15.75
C TRP A 95 -8.98 0.87 16.42
N ASP A 96 -9.43 -0.14 15.70
CA ASP A 96 -9.41 -1.55 16.10
C ASP A 96 -9.05 -2.44 14.89
N VAL A 97 -8.70 -3.71 15.13
CA VAL A 97 -8.48 -4.71 14.08
C VAL A 97 -9.78 -5.02 13.33
N LEU A 98 -10.90 -4.90 14.03
CA LEU A 98 -12.26 -5.09 13.51
C LEU A 98 -12.95 -3.74 13.31
N ASP A 99 -13.33 -3.45 12.08
CA ASP A 99 -14.17 -2.33 11.69
C ASP A 99 -15.59 -2.85 11.42
N GLY A 100 -16.33 -3.11 12.51
CA GLY A 100 -17.62 -3.83 12.44
C GLY A 100 -17.42 -5.31 12.05
N HIS A 101 -17.93 -5.70 10.89
CA HIS A 101 -17.71 -7.04 10.30
C HIS A 101 -16.43 -7.12 9.45
N PHE A 102 -15.69 -6.02 9.30
CA PHE A 102 -14.56 -5.94 8.39
C PHE A 102 -13.24 -6.15 9.14
N ASN A 103 -12.46 -7.16 8.74
CA ASN A 103 -11.14 -7.44 9.30
C ASN A 103 -10.04 -6.89 8.37
N TYR A 104 -9.20 -6.00 8.90
CA TYR A 104 -8.11 -5.39 8.14
C TYR A 104 -7.02 -6.38 7.72
N GLU A 105 -6.79 -7.43 8.52
CA GLU A 105 -5.83 -8.50 8.19
C GLU A 105 -6.36 -9.34 7.02
N ASP A 106 -7.65 -9.67 7.03
CA ASP A 106 -8.29 -10.45 5.96
C ASP A 106 -8.29 -9.66 4.65
N LEU A 107 -8.61 -8.35 4.68
CA LEU A 107 -8.50 -7.49 3.50
C LEU A 107 -7.06 -7.44 2.96
N PHE A 108 -6.06 -7.33 3.83
CA PHE A 108 -4.67 -7.32 3.41
C PHE A 108 -4.31 -8.62 2.68
N ASN A 109 -4.68 -9.76 3.27
CA ASN A 109 -4.42 -11.08 2.72
C ASN A 109 -5.17 -11.30 1.39
N ALA A 110 -6.44 -10.90 1.29
CA ALA A 110 -7.21 -10.97 0.06
C ALA A 110 -6.54 -10.20 -1.09
N VAL A 111 -6.07 -8.96 -0.83
CA VAL A 111 -5.33 -8.20 -1.86
C VAL A 111 -4.01 -8.88 -2.21
N MET A 112 -3.30 -9.46 -1.24
CA MET A 112 -2.06 -10.20 -1.49
C MET A 112 -2.29 -11.42 -2.38
N GLU A 113 -3.40 -12.14 -2.20
CA GLU A 113 -3.75 -13.32 -3.00
C GLU A 113 -3.80 -13.01 -4.50
N LEU A 114 -4.31 -11.83 -4.89
CA LEU A 114 -4.32 -11.36 -6.28
C LEU A 114 -2.92 -11.29 -6.91
N PHE A 115 -1.88 -11.04 -6.11
CA PHE A 115 -0.50 -10.94 -6.59
C PHE A 115 0.27 -12.27 -6.50
N THR A 116 -0.25 -13.25 -5.75
CA THR A 116 0.37 -14.58 -5.60
C THR A 116 -0.25 -15.64 -6.50
N ASP A 117 -1.41 -15.37 -7.09
CA ASP A 117 -2.05 -16.25 -8.07
C ASP A 117 -1.15 -16.46 -9.31
N PRO A 118 -0.74 -17.72 -9.60
CA PRO A 118 0.03 -18.03 -10.80
C PRO A 118 -0.67 -17.68 -12.11
N GLU A 119 -2.01 -17.79 -12.18
CA GLU A 119 -2.78 -17.47 -13.38
C GLU A 119 -2.83 -15.96 -13.63
N GLY A 120 -2.90 -15.18 -12.55
CA GLY A 120 -2.81 -13.72 -12.54
C GLY A 120 -1.41 -13.11 -12.71
N ALA A 121 -0.34 -13.89 -12.93
CA ALA A 121 1.04 -13.40 -12.91
C ALA A 121 1.31 -12.24 -13.89
N THR A 122 0.71 -12.27 -15.08
CA THR A 122 0.81 -11.17 -16.07
C THR A 122 0.14 -9.90 -15.55
N TRP A 123 -1.09 -10.02 -15.05
CA TRP A 123 -1.83 -8.91 -14.44
C TRP A 123 -1.07 -8.32 -13.25
N ALA A 124 -0.52 -9.17 -12.38
CA ALA A 124 0.24 -8.76 -11.19
C ALA A 124 1.47 -7.92 -11.59
N LYS A 125 2.24 -8.39 -12.58
CA LYS A 125 3.42 -7.70 -13.10
C LYS A 125 3.05 -6.35 -13.72
N GLU A 126 2.00 -6.29 -14.52
CA GLU A 126 1.54 -5.05 -15.16
C GLU A 126 1.02 -4.04 -14.14
N THR A 127 0.31 -4.52 -13.12
CA THR A 127 -0.20 -3.68 -12.03
C THR A 127 0.95 -3.10 -11.23
N LEU A 128 1.94 -3.91 -10.83
CA LEU A 128 3.14 -3.41 -10.14
C LEU A 128 3.91 -2.38 -10.98
N ALA A 129 4.08 -2.62 -12.29
CA ALA A 129 4.74 -1.68 -13.19
C ALA A 129 3.98 -0.35 -13.30
N TRP A 130 2.65 -0.41 -13.36
CA TRP A 130 1.81 0.78 -13.37
C TRP A 130 1.93 1.57 -12.06
N TYR A 131 1.87 0.92 -10.89
CA TYR A 131 2.08 1.59 -9.60
C TYR A 131 3.49 2.21 -9.48
N GLN A 132 4.51 1.49 -9.95
CA GLN A 132 5.89 1.99 -10.00
C GLN A 132 5.95 3.32 -10.78
N GLU A 133 5.29 3.37 -11.93
CA GLU A 133 5.21 4.58 -12.74
C GLU A 133 4.40 5.69 -12.07
N GLN A 134 3.26 5.37 -11.43
CA GLN A 134 2.44 6.37 -10.74
C GLN A 134 3.17 7.04 -9.57
N ILE A 135 3.93 6.26 -8.80
CA ILE A 135 4.50 6.72 -7.52
C ILE A 135 5.91 7.27 -7.71
N PHE A 136 6.73 6.61 -8.53
CA PHE A 136 8.15 6.94 -8.68
C PHE A 136 8.52 7.45 -10.07
N GLY A 137 7.62 7.34 -11.05
CA GLY A 137 7.84 7.78 -12.43
C GLY A 137 8.74 6.85 -13.26
N PRO A 138 8.85 7.13 -14.57
CA PRO A 138 9.60 6.31 -15.53
C PRO A 138 11.12 6.34 -15.31
N SER A 139 11.64 7.31 -14.55
CA SER A 139 13.08 7.50 -14.28
C SER A 139 13.49 7.07 -12.88
N SER A 140 12.83 6.06 -12.30
CA SER A 140 13.25 5.44 -11.03
C SER A 140 14.54 4.62 -11.18
N SER A 141 15.58 5.20 -11.78
CA SER A 141 16.92 4.70 -11.59
C SER A 141 17.24 4.84 -10.10
N ALA A 142 17.52 3.71 -9.45
CA ALA A 142 17.98 3.58 -8.07
C ALA A 142 19.31 4.34 -7.77
N ALA A 143 19.74 5.20 -8.68
CA ALA A 143 20.95 5.99 -8.60
C ALA A 143 20.68 7.26 -7.77
N GLY A 144 21.13 7.26 -6.52
CA GLY A 144 21.61 8.50 -5.92
C GLY A 144 21.12 8.87 -4.51
N SER A 145 20.47 8.01 -3.76
CA SER A 145 20.39 8.23 -2.31
C SER A 145 20.76 6.97 -1.56
N ALA A 146 22.02 6.92 -1.11
CA ALA A 146 22.39 6.04 -0.01
C ALA A 146 21.38 6.25 1.13
N PRO A 147 20.90 5.17 1.78
CA PRO A 147 20.02 5.29 2.93
C PRO A 147 20.63 6.30 3.91
N ARG A 148 19.81 7.22 4.43
CA ARG A 148 20.26 8.03 5.56
C ARG A 148 20.69 7.02 6.63
N PRO A 149 21.93 7.07 7.15
CA PRO A 149 22.34 6.14 8.18
C PRO A 149 21.31 6.26 9.31
N ALA A 150 20.59 5.17 9.56
CA ALA A 150 19.66 5.13 10.67
C ALA A 150 20.46 5.56 11.91
N LYS A 151 19.90 6.42 12.76
CA LYS A 151 20.42 6.51 14.13
C LYS A 151 20.20 5.11 14.69
N ASN A 152 21.28 4.32 14.77
CA ASN A 152 21.31 2.86 14.85
C ASN A 152 20.74 2.27 16.16
N ALA A 153 19.51 2.64 16.51
CA ALA A 153 18.80 2.13 17.68
C ALA A 153 18.65 0.60 17.62
N ALA A 154 18.36 0.05 16.44
CA ALA A 154 18.27 -1.40 16.25
C ALA A 154 19.62 -2.12 16.52
N ALA A 155 20.75 -1.56 16.10
CA ALA A 155 22.06 -2.12 16.40
C ALA A 155 22.40 -1.99 17.89
N ALA A 156 22.07 -0.85 18.51
CA ALA A 156 22.23 -0.63 19.94
C ALA A 156 21.40 -1.63 20.77
N ILE A 157 20.16 -1.90 20.36
CA ILE A 157 19.27 -2.90 20.98
C ILE A 157 19.85 -4.31 20.83
N LYS A 158 20.41 -4.66 19.66
CA LYS A 158 21.05 -5.98 19.44
C LYS A 158 22.25 -6.18 20.38
N VAL A 159 23.10 -5.16 20.52
CA VAL A 159 24.23 -5.17 21.45
C VAL A 159 23.75 -5.26 22.91
N GLN A 160 22.70 -4.53 23.28
CA GLN A 160 22.12 -4.57 24.62
C GLN A 160 21.54 -5.95 24.95
N ARG A 161 20.87 -6.61 24.00
CA ARG A 161 20.33 -7.97 24.16
C ARG A 161 21.44 -9.01 24.32
N MET A 162 22.51 -8.92 23.54
CA MET A 162 23.69 -9.80 23.68
C MET A 162 24.36 -9.65 25.05
N LYS A 163 24.49 -8.41 25.55
CA LYS A 163 25.05 -8.15 26.90
C LYS A 163 24.20 -8.72 28.04
N ARG A 164 22.86 -8.73 27.89
CA ARG A 164 21.96 -9.34 28.88
C ARG A 164 22.02 -10.87 28.87
N ALA A 165 22.11 -11.48 27.69
CA ALA A 165 22.21 -12.93 27.54
C ALA A 165 23.55 -13.49 28.06
N ALA A 166 24.64 -12.72 27.98
CA ALA A 166 25.95 -13.13 28.51
C ALA A 166 26.11 -12.92 30.03
N ALA A 167 25.12 -12.32 30.70
CA ALA A 167 25.13 -12.04 32.14
C ALA A 167 24.22 -13.00 32.94
N THR A 168 23.69 -14.04 32.30
CA THR A 168 22.92 -15.13 32.92
C THR A 168 23.74 -16.41 32.85
#